data_AF-A0A1F4AWT5-F1
#
_entry.id   AF-A0A1F4AWT5-F1
#
_cell.length_a   1.000
_cell.length_b   1.000
_cell.length_c   1.000
_cell.angle_alpha   90.00
_cell.angle_beta   90.00
_cell.angle_gamma   90.00
#
_symmetry.space_group_name_H-M   'P 1'
#
loop_
_entity.id
_entity.type
_entity.pdbx_description
1 polymer ?
#
loop_
_entity_poly.entity_id
_entity_poly.type
_entity_poly.pdbx_seq_one_letter_code
_entity_poly.pdbx_strand_id
1 'polypeptide(L)'
;MIAAAMLAAASLPAAQAQSARGTVKDAGNQAVAGATVYLVPAADVAKLAKAPTFQIRRDAADDEPMEDNLAANRDKYAQAITDSGGNFNIAKVADGKYFVYVQPTDAEHLPGGDLANKSMTAAELAAKPLAIQVSGKIPADAVFVGTSRCLACHSKYSDVKKTLHRLGITVVGKPSKLQDHSRFPAFNAGLDKLLAGAKFYFYGYDKGRGFDKYQVSQKPPADATSVSLTATFFKDKDGTLKFRTENAKDPSDPARTYPVEMTYGGGLYKQRYLFRVGDSTYPFLQFNTEGSDANADRTRKSWRDYHADWLYDEQAKKLTDPPAKKSFEIECAACHYSGYRLTPTVAGGFVAGAANDPNGEADLDGDGRPNELNMGCEVCHGAGSAHVGATKAKRGATIVNPRKLAAERSMVICNQCHSRPQGTMKNDQPISKDNRMLTPGISRNEYLVNHTTREDGAQRDFWDDGVHSKSHHQQATDLVRSKKYINATQTMTCADCHDPHGTTGLKHQVKLDARDAKNSLCASCHKAVEMKAHTAKTVGAEHEQINCINCHMTKTMQTGAGLGKGRDGKDGKNYWMNDISSHLFDVPRKTNPAVKGVEPGRAMPIPYTNACGACHDAGNL
;
A
#
# COMPACT_ATOMS: atom_id res chain seq x y z
N MET A 1 -37.93 -64.36 31.82
CA MET A 1 -37.05 -64.73 30.67
C MET A 1 -36.22 -63.50 30.34
N ILE A 2 -34.93 -63.56 30.66
CA ILE A 2 -33.97 -62.47 30.46
C ILE A 2 -33.37 -62.66 29.06
N ALA A 3 -33.61 -61.71 28.16
CA ALA A 3 -32.95 -61.68 26.85
C ALA A 3 -31.69 -60.82 26.98
N ALA A 4 -30.52 -61.47 27.03
CA ALA A 4 -29.23 -60.81 26.98
C ALA A 4 -28.88 -60.49 25.52
N ALA A 5 -28.87 -59.22 25.16
CA ALA A 5 -28.32 -58.75 23.89
C ALA A 5 -26.79 -58.63 24.03
N MET A 6 -26.05 -59.51 23.35
CA MET A 6 -24.60 -59.36 23.18
C MET A 6 -24.33 -58.19 22.23
N LEU A 7 -23.85 -57.06 22.74
CA LEU A 7 -23.21 -56.04 21.91
C LEU A 7 -21.84 -56.56 21.46
N ALA A 8 -21.69 -56.85 20.18
CA ALA A 8 -20.38 -57.01 19.55
C ALA A 8 -19.66 -55.65 19.57
N ALA A 9 -18.55 -55.57 20.30
CA ALA A 9 -17.64 -54.44 20.23
C ALA A 9 -17.00 -54.42 18.83
N ALA A 10 -17.48 -53.55 17.95
CA ALA A 10 -16.79 -53.24 16.72
C ALA A 10 -15.45 -52.58 17.08
N SER A 11 -14.35 -53.25 16.72
CA SER A 11 -13.02 -52.67 16.77
C SER A 11 -12.99 -51.38 15.95
N LEU A 12 -12.70 -50.26 16.60
CA LEU A 12 -12.38 -49.00 15.93
C LEU A 12 -11.28 -49.28 14.88
N PRO A 13 -11.43 -48.85 13.62
CA PRO A 13 -10.36 -48.99 12.66
C PRO A 13 -9.14 -48.24 13.19
N ALA A 14 -7.98 -48.91 13.23
CA ALA A 14 -6.72 -48.25 13.51
C ALA A 14 -6.60 -47.04 12.57
N ALA A 15 -6.39 -45.84 13.12
CA ALA A 15 -6.18 -44.64 12.34
C ALA A 15 -5.07 -44.91 11.32
N GLN A 16 -5.42 -45.02 10.04
CA GLN A 16 -4.43 -45.16 8.98
C GLN A 16 -3.51 -43.93 9.07
N ALA A 17 -2.21 -44.17 9.25
CA ALA A 17 -1.23 -43.10 9.25
C ALA A 17 -1.34 -42.34 7.93
N GLN A 18 -1.81 -41.09 8.00
CA GLN A 18 -1.98 -40.24 6.83
C GLN A 18 -0.58 -39.80 6.36
N SER A 19 -0.33 -39.84 5.06
CA SER A 19 0.94 -39.40 4.48
C SER A 19 0.72 -38.19 3.57
N ALA A 20 1.58 -37.18 3.65
CA ALA A 20 1.61 -36.07 2.69
C ALA A 20 2.77 -36.28 1.72
N ARG A 21 2.47 -36.38 0.42
CA ARG A 21 3.48 -36.57 -0.64
C ARG A 21 3.26 -35.60 -1.77
N GLY A 22 4.28 -35.34 -2.57
CA GLY A 22 4.15 -34.41 -3.68
C GLY A 22 5.46 -34.07 -4.35
N THR A 23 5.44 -32.97 -5.09
CA THR A 23 6.61 -32.41 -5.77
C THR A 23 6.76 -30.93 -5.47
N VAL A 24 8.00 -30.46 -5.44
CA VAL A 24 8.37 -29.04 -5.39
C VAL A 24 9.04 -28.67 -6.71
N LYS A 25 8.50 -27.63 -7.36
CA LYS A 25 9.04 -27.10 -8.62
C LYS A 25 9.12 -25.58 -8.60
N ASP A 26 9.93 -25.00 -9.47
CA ASP A 26 9.97 -23.55 -9.68
C ASP A 26 8.84 -23.07 -10.63
N ALA A 27 8.85 -21.79 -11.01
CA ALA A 27 7.90 -21.26 -11.99
C ALA A 27 8.13 -21.70 -13.44
N GLY A 28 9.29 -22.25 -13.76
CA GLY A 28 9.64 -22.88 -15.03
C GLY A 28 9.34 -24.38 -15.07
N ASN A 29 8.66 -24.92 -14.04
CA ASN A 29 8.39 -26.34 -13.83
C ASN A 29 9.65 -27.22 -13.70
N GLN A 30 10.78 -26.65 -13.29
CA GLN A 30 11.99 -27.38 -12.94
C GLN A 30 11.90 -27.91 -11.51
N ALA A 31 12.41 -29.11 -11.28
CA ALA A 31 12.46 -29.72 -9.95
C ALA A 31 13.38 -28.92 -9.03
N VAL A 32 12.96 -28.72 -7.77
CA VAL A 32 13.79 -28.10 -6.73
C VAL A 32 14.22 -29.21 -5.77
N ALA A 33 15.46 -29.66 -5.92
CA ALA A 33 16.04 -30.74 -5.12
C ALA A 33 16.62 -30.24 -3.80
N GLY A 34 16.63 -31.08 -2.76
CA GLY A 34 17.22 -30.74 -1.46
C GLY A 34 16.45 -29.67 -0.67
N ALA A 35 15.25 -29.28 -1.09
CA ALA A 35 14.37 -28.38 -0.34
C ALA A 35 13.66 -29.14 0.78
N THR A 36 13.50 -28.52 1.94
CA THR A 36 12.75 -29.11 3.05
C THR A 36 11.30 -28.64 3.01
N VAL A 37 10.36 -29.58 2.95
CA VAL A 37 8.91 -29.33 3.04
C VAL A 37 8.48 -29.53 4.48
N TYR A 38 7.94 -28.49 5.10
CA TYR A 38 7.43 -28.47 6.47
C TYR A 38 5.89 -28.47 6.48
N LEU A 39 5.32 -29.25 7.39
CA LEU A 39 3.92 -29.11 7.81
C LEU A 39 3.86 -28.32 9.11
N VAL A 40 3.60 -27.01 9.00
CA VAL A 40 3.50 -26.11 10.16
C VAL A 40 2.09 -26.21 10.74
N PRO A 41 1.89 -26.64 12.00
CA PRO A 41 0.56 -26.76 12.58
C PRO A 41 -0.17 -25.41 12.61
N ALA A 42 -1.39 -25.37 12.08
CA ALA A 42 -2.17 -24.15 12.01
C ALA A 42 -2.55 -23.60 13.39
N ALA A 43 -2.58 -24.46 14.41
CA ALA A 43 -2.76 -24.06 15.79
C ALA A 43 -1.57 -23.24 16.32
N ASP A 44 -0.34 -23.56 15.91
CA ASP A 44 0.85 -22.83 16.34
C ASP A 44 0.93 -21.46 15.64
N VAL A 45 0.57 -21.40 14.35
CA VAL A 45 0.36 -20.12 13.64
C VAL A 45 -0.65 -19.24 14.36
N ALA A 46 -1.79 -19.79 14.77
CA ALA A 46 -2.83 -19.02 15.45
C ALA A 46 -2.41 -18.51 16.84
N LYS A 47 -1.46 -19.16 17.52
CA LYS A 47 -0.92 -18.70 18.81
C LYS A 47 -0.11 -17.40 18.67
N LEU A 48 0.39 -17.08 17.48
CA LEU A 48 1.08 -15.81 17.22
C LEU A 48 0.10 -14.63 17.09
N ALA A 49 -1.21 -14.87 17.00
CA ALA A 49 -2.19 -13.82 16.87
C ALA A 49 -2.21 -12.93 18.12
N LYS A 50 -2.08 -11.62 17.90
CA LYS A 50 -2.06 -10.59 18.95
C LYS A 50 -3.08 -9.50 18.68
N ALA A 51 -3.44 -8.76 19.73
CA ALA A 51 -4.23 -7.55 19.58
C ALA A 51 -3.43 -6.52 18.75
N PRO A 52 -4.08 -5.75 17.86
CA PRO A 52 -3.39 -4.72 17.10
C PRO A 52 -2.85 -3.64 18.04
N THR A 53 -1.63 -3.18 17.77
CA THR A 53 -1.02 -2.00 18.42
C THR A 53 -0.33 -1.17 17.35
N PHE A 54 -0.05 0.11 17.57
CA PHE A 54 0.71 0.90 16.59
C PHE A 54 2.18 0.44 16.43
N GLN A 55 2.68 -0.42 17.33
CA GLN A 55 4.10 -0.80 17.36
C GLN A 55 4.39 -1.97 16.40
N ILE A 56 5.15 -1.67 15.34
CA ILE A 56 5.88 -2.65 14.55
C ILE A 56 7.29 -2.77 15.11
N ARG A 57 7.85 -3.98 15.17
CA ARG A 57 9.11 -4.27 15.87
C ARG A 57 10.09 -4.99 14.97
N ARG A 58 11.38 -4.67 15.10
CA ARG A 58 12.48 -5.51 14.62
C ARG A 58 12.65 -6.72 15.52
N ASP A 59 13.23 -7.77 14.96
CA ASP A 59 13.60 -8.99 15.66
C ASP A 59 12.44 -9.58 16.48
N ALA A 60 11.22 -9.39 15.97
CA ALA A 60 10.04 -10.01 16.52
C ALA A 60 10.06 -11.50 16.19
N ALA A 61 9.59 -12.32 17.14
CA ALA A 61 9.46 -13.76 16.98
C ALA A 61 7.97 -14.19 16.94
N ASP A 62 7.10 -13.26 16.55
CA ASP A 62 5.65 -13.40 16.60
C ASP A 62 4.91 -12.60 15.50
N ASP A 63 5.53 -12.38 14.35
CA ASP A 63 4.96 -11.60 13.25
C ASP A 63 5.29 -12.10 11.83
N GLU A 64 6.12 -13.12 11.69
CA GLU A 64 6.35 -13.88 10.47
C GLU A 64 5.73 -15.30 10.64
N PRO A 65 4.47 -15.51 10.20
CA PRO A 65 3.64 -16.65 10.61
C PRO A 65 4.29 -18.03 10.45
N MET A 66 5.08 -18.24 9.40
CA MET A 66 5.74 -19.51 9.14
C MET A 66 7.17 -19.50 9.69
N GLU A 67 7.95 -18.47 9.36
CA GLU A 67 9.38 -18.41 9.71
C GLU A 67 9.63 -18.35 11.22
N ASP A 68 8.82 -17.63 12.00
CA ASP A 68 8.95 -17.60 13.46
C ASP A 68 8.59 -18.95 14.10
N ASN A 69 7.56 -19.60 13.57
CA ASN A 69 7.16 -20.93 14.00
C ASN A 69 8.25 -21.97 13.70
N LEU A 70 8.89 -21.88 12.54
CA LEU A 70 10.01 -22.75 12.18
C LEU A 70 11.25 -22.45 13.04
N ALA A 71 11.57 -21.19 13.28
CA ALA A 71 12.69 -20.81 14.16
C ALA A 71 12.53 -21.43 15.56
N ALA A 72 11.31 -21.47 16.11
CA ALA A 72 11.05 -22.03 17.43
C ALA A 72 10.88 -23.56 17.46
N ASN A 73 10.42 -24.20 16.38
CA ASN A 73 9.90 -25.57 16.44
C ASN A 73 10.26 -26.49 15.26
N ARG A 74 11.15 -26.10 14.33
CA ARG A 74 11.43 -26.87 13.11
C ARG A 74 11.76 -28.35 13.33
N ASP A 75 12.46 -28.70 14.41
CA ASP A 75 12.86 -30.08 14.69
C ASP A 75 11.69 -30.96 15.16
N LYS A 76 10.59 -30.33 15.58
CA LYS A 76 9.36 -31.01 16.05
C LYS A 76 8.33 -31.20 14.95
N TYR A 77 8.37 -30.38 13.90
CA TYR A 77 7.38 -30.42 12.84
C TYR A 77 7.64 -31.57 11.87
N ALA A 78 6.55 -32.14 11.36
CA ALA A 78 6.64 -33.15 10.32
C ALA A 78 7.23 -32.52 9.05
N GLN A 79 8.28 -33.14 8.51
CA GLN A 79 9.03 -32.61 7.38
C GLN A 79 9.58 -33.72 6.48
N ALA A 80 9.90 -33.39 5.24
CA ALA A 80 10.63 -34.24 4.31
C ALA A 80 11.51 -33.40 3.39
N ILE A 81 12.63 -33.98 2.94
CA ILE A 81 13.53 -33.35 1.97
C ILE A 81 13.19 -33.85 0.57
N THR A 82 13.22 -32.96 -0.42
CA THR A 82 12.96 -33.32 -1.81
C THR A 82 14.15 -34.07 -2.43
N ASP A 83 13.85 -35.10 -3.22
CA ASP A 83 14.84 -35.82 -4.03
C ASP A 83 15.29 -35.01 -5.27
N SER A 84 16.12 -35.60 -6.13
CA SER A 84 16.59 -34.97 -7.37
C SER A 84 15.47 -34.65 -8.38
N GLY A 85 14.33 -35.34 -8.29
CA GLY A 85 13.12 -35.06 -9.07
C GLY A 85 12.19 -34.04 -8.40
N GLY A 86 12.57 -33.50 -7.24
CA GLY A 86 11.76 -32.59 -6.44
C GLY A 86 10.66 -33.30 -5.64
N ASN A 87 10.65 -34.64 -5.58
CA ASN A 87 9.61 -35.41 -4.89
C ASN A 87 9.88 -35.47 -3.39
N PHE A 88 8.83 -35.43 -2.57
CA PHE A 88 8.92 -35.62 -1.12
C PHE A 88 7.81 -36.55 -0.61
N ASN A 89 8.04 -37.15 0.57
CA ASN A 89 7.06 -37.98 1.27
C ASN A 89 7.19 -37.85 2.79
N ILE A 90 6.16 -37.32 3.45
CA ILE A 90 6.00 -37.24 4.91
C ILE A 90 5.07 -38.37 5.33
N ALA A 91 5.65 -39.46 5.84
CA ALA A 91 4.94 -40.73 6.03
C ALA A 91 3.91 -40.76 7.16
N LYS A 92 4.06 -39.91 8.19
CA LYS A 92 3.20 -39.87 9.38
C LYS A 92 2.76 -38.44 9.66
N VAL A 93 1.56 -38.09 9.21
CA VAL A 93 0.90 -36.81 9.48
C VAL A 93 -0.20 -37.07 10.50
N ALA A 94 -0.07 -36.44 11.68
CA ALA A 94 -1.10 -36.51 12.70
C ALA A 94 -2.35 -35.74 12.28
N ASP A 95 -3.51 -36.11 12.82
CA ASP A 95 -4.75 -35.36 12.59
C ASP A 95 -4.59 -33.89 13.01
N GLY A 96 -5.11 -32.98 12.19
CA GLY A 96 -4.95 -31.54 12.39
C GLY A 96 -5.03 -30.77 11.08
N LYS A 97 -4.72 -29.47 11.17
CA LYS A 97 -4.57 -28.57 10.01
C LYS A 97 -3.13 -28.07 9.96
N TYR A 98 -2.57 -27.98 8.76
CA TYR A 98 -1.19 -27.58 8.53
C TYR A 98 -1.08 -26.62 7.37
N PHE A 99 -0.18 -25.65 7.49
CA PHE A 99 0.34 -24.89 6.37
C PHE A 99 1.52 -25.66 5.76
N VAL A 100 1.63 -25.65 4.43
CA VAL A 100 2.71 -26.35 3.72
C VAL A 100 3.75 -25.33 3.29
N TYR A 101 4.88 -25.31 4.00
CA TYR A 101 5.96 -24.34 3.77
C TYR A 101 7.20 -25.04 3.23
N VAL A 102 7.80 -24.50 2.19
CA VAL A 102 9.03 -25.01 1.57
C VAL A 102 10.19 -24.10 1.91
N GLN A 103 11.26 -24.69 2.41
CA GLN A 103 12.56 -24.05 2.63
C GLN A 103 13.57 -24.62 1.63
N PRO A 104 13.83 -23.94 0.50
CA PRO A 104 14.94 -24.27 -0.37
C PRO A 104 16.29 -24.11 0.35
N THR A 105 17.28 -24.88 -0.10
CA THR A 105 18.68 -24.84 0.38
C THR A 105 19.65 -24.28 -0.65
N ASP A 106 19.20 -24.12 -1.91
CA ASP A 106 19.95 -23.49 -2.98
C ASP A 106 19.90 -21.96 -2.92
N ALA A 107 20.72 -21.31 -3.76
CA ALA A 107 20.78 -19.85 -3.86
C ALA A 107 19.79 -19.26 -4.88
N GLU A 108 19.06 -20.11 -5.62
CA GLU A 108 18.22 -19.73 -6.75
C GLU A 108 16.75 -19.56 -6.36
N HIS A 109 16.29 -20.11 -5.24
CA HIS A 109 14.89 -20.10 -4.84
C HIS A 109 14.66 -19.42 -3.48
N LEU A 110 13.47 -18.85 -3.32
CA LEU A 110 13.01 -18.23 -2.07
C LEU A 110 12.13 -19.18 -1.27
N PRO A 111 12.14 -19.08 0.06
CA PRO A 111 11.29 -19.91 0.89
C PRO A 111 9.82 -19.45 0.86
N GLY A 112 8.91 -20.37 1.14
CA GLY A 112 7.46 -20.19 0.99
C GLY A 112 6.81 -21.29 0.17
N GLY A 113 6.18 -20.91 -0.95
CA GLY A 113 5.41 -21.81 -1.81
C GLY A 113 3.97 -21.32 -2.02
N ASP A 114 3.37 -21.68 -3.15
CA ASP A 114 1.99 -21.31 -3.50
C ASP A 114 0.90 -21.94 -2.60
N LEU A 115 1.27 -22.93 -1.77
CA LEU A 115 0.41 -23.53 -0.75
C LEU A 115 0.70 -23.06 0.69
N ALA A 116 1.66 -22.13 0.87
CA ALA A 116 2.11 -21.71 2.20
C ALA A 116 1.06 -20.89 2.99
N ASN A 117 0.07 -20.32 2.30
CA ASN A 117 -0.83 -19.33 2.91
C ASN A 117 -2.22 -19.85 3.26
N LYS A 118 -2.54 -21.12 2.96
CA LYS A 118 -3.83 -21.73 3.31
C LYS A 118 -3.62 -23.07 3.97
N SER A 119 -4.13 -23.23 5.19
CA SER A 119 -4.03 -24.48 5.91
C SER A 119 -4.87 -25.58 5.24
N MET A 120 -4.37 -26.81 5.28
CA MET A 120 -5.02 -28.02 4.82
C MET A 120 -5.14 -29.00 5.97
N THR A 121 -6.26 -29.70 6.07
CA THR A 121 -6.41 -30.84 6.98
C THR A 121 -5.47 -31.97 6.57
N ALA A 122 -5.10 -32.82 7.52
CA ALA A 122 -4.32 -34.01 7.24
C ALA A 122 -4.96 -34.91 6.15
N ALA A 123 -6.30 -35.01 6.15
CA ALA A 123 -7.05 -35.71 5.11
C ALA A 123 -6.91 -35.05 3.72
N GLU A 124 -6.98 -33.71 3.63
CA GLU A 124 -6.74 -32.99 2.37
C GLU A 124 -5.31 -33.16 1.85
N LEU A 125 -4.32 -33.24 2.75
CA LEU A 125 -2.92 -33.50 2.40
C LEU A 125 -2.69 -34.92 1.88
N ALA A 126 -3.41 -35.91 2.42
CA ALA A 126 -3.32 -37.31 2.01
C ALA A 126 -4.15 -37.63 0.75
N ALA A 127 -5.18 -36.84 0.46
CA ALA A 127 -6.13 -37.11 -0.62
C ALA A 127 -5.48 -37.16 -2.02
N LYS A 128 -4.46 -36.33 -2.27
CA LYS A 128 -3.73 -36.32 -3.56
C LYS A 128 -2.30 -35.79 -3.40
N PRO A 129 -1.37 -36.19 -4.29
CA PRO A 129 -0.04 -35.59 -4.31
C PRO A 129 -0.10 -34.07 -4.45
N LEU A 130 0.67 -33.37 -3.62
CA LEU A 130 0.82 -31.92 -3.69
C LEU A 130 1.71 -31.54 -4.88
N ALA A 131 1.34 -30.47 -5.57
CA ALA A 131 2.15 -29.85 -6.61
C ALA A 131 2.50 -28.44 -6.15
N ILE A 132 3.61 -28.32 -5.44
CA ILE A 132 4.04 -27.06 -4.83
C ILE A 132 4.92 -26.31 -5.82
N GLN A 133 4.66 -25.02 -5.99
CA GLN A 133 5.54 -24.12 -6.72
C GLN A 133 6.20 -23.10 -5.81
N VAL A 134 7.52 -22.96 -5.89
CA VAL A 134 8.31 -21.93 -5.20
C VAL A 134 8.71 -20.78 -6.14
N SER A 135 9.00 -19.64 -5.55
CA SER A 135 9.51 -18.46 -6.27
C SER A 135 11.01 -18.60 -6.54
N GLY A 136 11.46 -18.12 -7.69
CA GLY A 136 12.88 -17.83 -7.90
C GLY A 136 13.34 -16.63 -7.06
N LYS A 137 14.64 -16.50 -6.93
CA LYS A 137 15.35 -15.40 -6.29
C LYS A 137 16.01 -14.55 -7.36
N ILE A 138 16.03 -13.23 -7.15
CA ILE A 138 16.69 -12.31 -8.08
C ILE A 138 18.22 -12.47 -7.93
N PRO A 139 18.95 -12.76 -9.02
CA PRO A 139 20.42 -12.78 -8.98
C PRO A 139 21.00 -11.42 -8.57
N ALA A 140 22.10 -11.43 -7.81
CA ALA A 140 22.65 -10.21 -7.21
C ALA A 140 23.18 -9.18 -8.24
N ASP A 141 23.54 -9.65 -9.44
CA ASP A 141 24.01 -8.85 -10.57
C ASP A 141 22.88 -8.48 -11.55
N ALA A 142 21.64 -8.88 -11.28
CA ALA A 142 20.50 -8.52 -12.11
C ALA A 142 20.23 -7.01 -12.05
N VAL A 143 19.86 -6.46 -13.20
CA VAL A 143 19.53 -5.03 -13.37
C VAL A 143 18.12 -4.88 -13.93
N PHE A 144 17.54 -3.70 -13.71
CA PHE A 144 16.23 -3.37 -14.25
C PHE A 144 16.29 -3.28 -15.78
N VAL A 145 15.24 -3.74 -16.44
CA VAL A 145 15.10 -3.74 -17.91
C VAL A 145 13.94 -2.89 -18.42
N GLY A 146 13.10 -2.37 -17.52
CA GLY A 146 11.93 -1.55 -17.84
C GLY A 146 10.69 -2.37 -18.21
N THR A 147 9.51 -1.86 -17.82
CA THR A 147 8.21 -2.50 -18.06
C THR A 147 7.92 -2.79 -19.53
N SER A 148 8.39 -1.96 -20.46
CA SER A 148 8.26 -2.21 -21.90
C SER A 148 8.87 -3.55 -22.30
N ARG A 149 10.02 -3.90 -21.72
CA ARG A 149 10.66 -5.19 -21.98
C ARG A 149 9.84 -6.34 -21.40
N CYS A 150 9.29 -6.17 -20.20
CA CYS A 150 8.43 -7.17 -19.57
C CYS A 150 7.16 -7.43 -20.40
N LEU A 151 6.49 -6.36 -20.85
CA LEU A 151 5.23 -6.44 -21.60
C LEU A 151 5.40 -7.04 -23.01
N ALA A 152 6.61 -7.06 -23.57
CA ALA A 152 6.88 -7.72 -24.85
C ALA A 152 6.58 -9.23 -24.80
N CYS A 153 6.78 -9.88 -23.64
CA CYS A 153 6.44 -11.29 -23.42
C CYS A 153 5.17 -11.49 -22.57
N HIS A 154 4.84 -10.51 -21.72
CA HIS A 154 3.73 -10.59 -20.77
C HIS A 154 2.58 -9.62 -21.10
N SER A 155 2.24 -9.49 -22.38
CA SER A 155 1.23 -8.54 -22.90
C SER A 155 -0.16 -8.65 -22.24
N LYS A 156 -0.51 -9.82 -21.69
CA LYS A 156 -1.74 -10.03 -20.91
C LYS A 156 -1.87 -9.14 -19.67
N TYR A 157 -0.76 -8.58 -19.15
CA TYR A 157 -0.75 -7.67 -18.00
C TYR A 157 -0.68 -6.20 -18.41
N SER A 158 -0.92 -5.87 -19.69
CA SER A 158 -0.89 -4.50 -20.20
C SER A 158 -1.89 -3.54 -19.53
N ASP A 159 -2.95 -4.06 -18.91
CA ASP A 159 -3.89 -3.25 -18.12
C ASP A 159 -3.22 -2.58 -16.90
N VAL A 160 -2.01 -2.98 -16.51
CA VAL A 160 -1.23 -2.28 -15.48
C VAL A 160 -1.02 -0.81 -15.82
N LYS A 161 -0.95 -0.46 -17.11
CA LYS A 161 -0.86 0.92 -17.62
C LYS A 161 -2.05 1.80 -17.22
N LYS A 162 -3.18 1.17 -16.89
CA LYS A 162 -4.43 1.82 -16.46
C LYS A 162 -4.58 1.89 -14.94
N THR A 163 -3.54 1.56 -14.18
CA THR A 163 -3.55 1.57 -12.71
C THR A 163 -2.85 2.79 -12.16
N LEU A 164 -3.23 3.27 -10.97
CA LEU A 164 -2.54 4.43 -10.38
C LEU A 164 -1.09 4.15 -9.99
N HIS A 165 -0.68 2.88 -9.92
CA HIS A 165 0.73 2.51 -9.86
C HIS A 165 1.54 2.95 -11.08
N ARG A 166 0.92 3.18 -12.25
CA ARG A 166 1.56 3.71 -13.46
C ARG A 166 1.25 5.18 -13.75
N LEU A 167 0.25 5.75 -13.09
CA LEU A 167 -0.27 7.09 -13.39
C LEU A 167 0.06 8.12 -12.28
N GLY A 168 0.83 7.75 -11.26
CA GLY A 168 1.11 8.62 -10.11
C GLY A 168 1.95 9.86 -10.44
N ILE A 169 2.76 9.82 -11.49
CA ILE A 169 3.65 10.88 -11.97
C ILE A 169 3.47 10.96 -13.49
N THR A 170 3.06 12.12 -13.99
CA THR A 170 2.81 12.33 -15.43
C THR A 170 3.41 13.65 -15.86
N VAL A 171 4.21 13.66 -16.94
CA VAL A 171 4.72 14.90 -17.54
C VAL A 171 3.55 15.70 -18.12
N VAL A 172 3.49 16.99 -17.77
CA VAL A 172 2.41 17.88 -18.17
C VAL A 172 2.31 17.92 -19.70
N GLY A 173 1.12 17.58 -20.21
CA GLY A 173 0.84 17.57 -21.66
C GLY A 173 1.51 16.44 -22.46
N LYS A 174 2.28 15.56 -21.83
CA LYS A 174 3.04 14.49 -22.52
C LYS A 174 2.99 13.17 -21.74
N PRO A 175 1.83 12.50 -21.64
CA PRO A 175 1.75 11.17 -21.03
C PRO A 175 2.62 10.16 -21.80
N SER A 176 3.25 9.24 -21.08
CA SER A 176 4.12 8.23 -21.67
C SER A 176 3.32 7.12 -22.38
N LYS A 177 3.99 6.27 -23.16
CA LYS A 177 3.35 5.07 -23.78
C LYS A 177 3.10 3.94 -22.76
N LEU A 178 3.52 4.13 -21.51
CA LEU A 178 3.23 3.24 -20.37
C LEU A 178 2.06 3.75 -19.51
N GLN A 179 1.39 4.83 -19.93
CA GLN A 179 0.30 5.46 -19.18
C GLN A 179 -0.99 5.49 -19.99
N ASP A 180 -2.07 4.95 -19.42
CA ASP A 180 -3.41 4.98 -19.98
C ASP A 180 -4.41 5.49 -18.94
N HIS A 181 -4.89 6.72 -19.13
CA HIS A 181 -5.77 7.41 -18.20
C HIS A 181 -7.26 7.07 -18.41
N SER A 182 -7.62 6.14 -19.30
CA SER A 182 -9.01 5.83 -19.67
C SER A 182 -9.91 5.44 -18.49
N ARG A 183 -9.35 4.90 -17.41
CA ARG A 183 -10.09 4.56 -16.17
C ARG A 183 -10.30 5.74 -15.22
N PHE A 184 -9.68 6.89 -15.49
CA PHE A 184 -9.69 8.08 -14.64
C PHE A 184 -9.99 9.33 -15.47
N PRO A 185 -11.23 9.51 -15.98
CA PRO A 185 -11.57 10.64 -16.84
C PRO A 185 -11.38 12.01 -16.16
N ALA A 186 -11.48 12.07 -14.83
CA ALA A 186 -11.25 13.28 -14.05
C ALA A 186 -9.79 13.46 -13.59
N PHE A 187 -8.84 12.71 -14.15
CA PHE A 187 -7.44 12.71 -13.70
C PHE A 187 -6.81 14.12 -13.69
N ASN A 188 -7.09 14.92 -14.71
CA ASN A 188 -6.54 16.27 -14.88
C ASN A 188 -7.45 17.41 -14.40
N ALA A 189 -8.53 17.13 -13.67
CA ALA A 189 -9.50 18.17 -13.29
C ALA A 189 -8.87 19.39 -12.56
N GLY A 190 -7.81 19.18 -11.78
CA GLY A 190 -7.04 20.26 -11.18
C GLY A 190 -6.04 20.90 -12.16
N LEU A 191 -5.29 20.08 -12.91
CA LEU A 191 -4.33 20.56 -13.91
C LEU A 191 -4.99 21.45 -14.97
N ASP A 192 -6.17 21.08 -15.45
CA ASP A 192 -6.93 21.83 -16.45
C ASP A 192 -7.29 23.24 -15.95
N LYS A 193 -7.59 23.39 -14.65
CA LYS A 193 -7.80 24.70 -14.02
C LYS A 193 -6.53 25.54 -13.98
N LEU A 194 -5.38 24.92 -13.74
CA LEU A 194 -4.09 25.63 -13.74
C LEU A 194 -3.68 26.06 -15.15
N LEU A 195 -3.89 25.19 -16.15
CA LEU A 195 -3.61 25.47 -17.56
C LEU A 195 -4.51 26.59 -18.12
N ALA A 196 -5.75 26.70 -17.64
CA ALA A 196 -6.65 27.80 -17.98
C ALA A 196 -6.24 29.16 -17.37
N GLY A 197 -5.27 29.18 -16.47
CA GLY A 197 -4.85 30.35 -15.72
C GLY A 197 -5.61 30.47 -14.40
N ALA A 198 -4.87 30.45 -13.30
CA ALA A 198 -5.44 30.54 -11.95
C ALA A 198 -4.52 31.33 -11.02
N LYS A 199 -5.09 32.25 -10.25
CA LYS A 199 -4.38 32.97 -9.19
C LYS A 199 -4.83 32.45 -7.83
N PHE A 200 -3.86 32.20 -6.96
CA PHE A 200 -4.07 31.75 -5.58
C PHE A 200 -3.47 32.75 -4.61
N TYR A 201 -4.19 32.98 -3.51
CA TYR A 201 -3.76 33.80 -2.38
C TYR A 201 -3.42 32.86 -1.22
N PHE A 202 -2.20 33.00 -0.68
CA PHE A 202 -1.73 32.27 0.48
C PHE A 202 -1.72 33.21 1.67
N TYR A 203 -2.56 32.91 2.66
CA TYR A 203 -2.88 33.83 3.74
C TYR A 203 -3.11 33.11 5.07
N GLY A 204 -3.10 33.86 6.18
CA GLY A 204 -3.41 33.33 7.51
C GLY A 204 -2.43 32.24 7.95
N TYR A 205 -1.13 32.55 7.85
CA TYR A 205 -0.02 31.67 8.21
C TYR A 205 -0.15 31.10 9.62
N ASP A 206 0.05 29.79 9.75
CA ASP A 206 0.05 29.07 11.02
C ASP A 206 1.31 28.18 11.13
N LYS A 207 2.27 28.64 11.94
CA LYS A 207 3.53 27.92 12.20
C LYS A 207 3.34 26.56 12.88
N GLY A 208 2.19 26.32 13.52
CA GLY A 208 1.89 25.07 14.21
C GLY A 208 1.49 23.93 13.27
N ARG A 209 1.26 24.22 11.98
CA ARG A 209 0.88 23.22 10.98
C ARG A 209 2.08 22.62 10.27
N GLY A 210 1.84 21.47 9.65
CA GLY A 210 2.82 20.72 8.86
C GLY A 210 3.06 21.35 7.49
N PHE A 211 2.71 20.63 6.42
CA PHE A 211 2.88 21.09 5.05
C PHE A 211 1.87 22.16 4.60
N ASP A 212 0.78 22.36 5.35
CA ASP A 212 -0.33 23.24 5.00
C ASP A 212 -0.44 24.44 5.94
N LYS A 213 0.65 25.22 6.02
CA LYS A 213 0.76 26.37 6.92
C LYS A 213 -0.14 27.54 6.52
N TYR A 214 -0.51 27.63 5.25
CA TYR A 214 -1.38 28.69 4.75
C TYR A 214 -2.81 28.20 4.48
N GLN A 215 -3.75 29.13 4.55
CA GLN A 215 -5.02 28.97 3.84
C GLN A 215 -4.83 29.36 2.38
N VAL A 216 -5.64 28.75 1.50
CA VAL A 216 -5.59 28.97 0.05
C VAL A 216 -6.96 29.38 -0.44
N SER A 217 -7.00 30.42 -1.27
CA SER A 217 -8.21 30.88 -1.94
C SER A 217 -7.88 31.36 -3.34
N GLN A 218 -8.82 31.19 -4.28
CA GLN A 218 -8.73 31.76 -5.62
C GLN A 218 -9.23 33.22 -5.69
N LYS A 219 -9.93 33.67 -4.64
CA LYS A 219 -10.37 35.05 -4.47
C LYS A 219 -9.53 35.74 -3.39
N PRO A 220 -9.29 37.05 -3.49
CA PRO A 220 -8.66 37.81 -2.40
C PRO A 220 -9.38 37.54 -1.07
N PRO A 221 -8.67 37.21 0.02
CA PRO A 221 -9.30 37.07 1.32
C PRO A 221 -9.83 38.42 1.82
N ALA A 222 -10.82 38.38 2.71
CA ALA A 222 -11.43 39.59 3.27
C ALA A 222 -10.40 40.48 3.97
N ASP A 223 -9.49 39.88 4.73
CA ASP A 223 -8.32 40.57 5.27
C ASP A 223 -7.15 40.45 4.28
N ALA A 224 -7.01 41.44 3.41
CA ALA A 224 -5.89 41.52 2.46
C ALA A 224 -4.53 41.61 3.17
N THR A 225 -4.48 42.13 4.40
CA THR A 225 -3.23 42.21 5.17
C THR A 225 -2.78 40.84 5.66
N SER A 226 -3.63 39.81 5.63
CA SER A 226 -3.25 38.45 5.99
C SER A 226 -2.53 37.69 4.87
N VAL A 227 -2.48 38.23 3.64
CA VAL A 227 -1.83 37.60 2.49
C VAL A 227 -0.32 37.79 2.58
N SER A 228 0.43 36.70 2.51
CA SER A 228 1.91 36.73 2.51
C SER A 228 2.44 36.69 1.08
N LEU A 229 1.89 35.81 0.25
CA LEU A 229 2.25 35.70 -1.17
C LEU A 229 1.03 35.34 -2.03
N THR A 230 1.16 35.59 -3.33
CA THR A 230 0.25 35.04 -4.34
C THR A 230 1.00 34.15 -5.31
N ALA A 231 0.33 33.14 -5.88
CA ALA A 231 0.87 32.34 -6.98
C ALA A 231 -0.10 32.39 -8.17
N THR A 232 0.39 32.87 -9.32
CA THR A 232 -0.39 32.97 -10.55
C THR A 232 0.12 31.94 -11.55
N PHE A 233 -0.69 30.93 -11.86
CA PHE A 233 -0.43 29.91 -12.88
C PHE A 233 -0.84 30.42 -14.26
N PHE A 234 -0.02 30.13 -15.26
CA PHE A 234 -0.25 30.51 -16.65
C PHE A 234 0.50 29.59 -17.60
N LYS A 235 0.03 29.53 -18.85
CA LYS A 235 0.74 28.87 -19.95
C LYS A 235 1.70 29.89 -20.58
N ASP A 236 2.98 29.57 -20.63
CA ASP A 236 3.97 30.41 -21.30
C ASP A 236 3.89 30.25 -22.83
N LYS A 237 4.61 31.09 -23.57
CA LYS A 237 4.59 31.15 -25.05
C LYS A 237 4.94 29.82 -25.72
N ASP A 238 5.80 29.02 -25.08
CA ASP A 238 6.22 27.69 -25.53
C ASP A 238 5.20 26.58 -25.18
N GLY A 239 4.11 26.94 -24.50
CA GLY A 239 3.08 26.01 -24.04
C GLY A 239 3.36 25.39 -22.67
N THR A 240 4.50 25.68 -22.05
CA THR A 240 4.88 25.16 -20.73
C THR A 240 4.01 25.79 -19.65
N LEU A 241 3.50 24.97 -18.71
CA LEU A 241 2.82 25.48 -17.53
C LEU A 241 3.85 26.10 -16.58
N LYS A 242 3.63 27.35 -16.16
CA LYS A 242 4.45 28.03 -15.16
C LYS A 242 3.56 28.61 -14.06
N PHE A 243 4.15 28.93 -12.92
CA PHE A 243 3.53 29.86 -11.98
C PHE A 243 4.52 30.93 -11.55
N ARG A 244 3.98 32.12 -11.28
CA ARG A 244 4.73 33.26 -10.75
C ARG A 244 4.29 33.54 -9.32
N THR A 245 5.24 33.62 -8.40
CA THR A 245 5.01 34.06 -7.01
C THR A 245 5.30 35.55 -6.87
N GLU A 246 4.39 36.25 -6.21
CA GLU A 246 4.51 37.70 -5.93
C GLU A 246 4.35 37.93 -4.43
N ASN A 247 5.25 38.73 -3.85
CA ASN A 247 5.23 39.09 -2.44
C ASN A 247 4.12 40.12 -2.19
N ALA A 248 3.10 39.75 -1.41
CA ALA A 248 1.97 40.63 -1.14
C ALA A 248 2.30 41.71 -0.07
N LYS A 249 3.39 41.51 0.69
CA LYS A 249 3.83 42.42 1.77
C LYS A 249 4.84 43.46 1.30
N ASP A 250 5.61 43.16 0.27
CA ASP A 250 6.67 44.01 -0.27
C ASP A 250 6.75 43.88 -1.80
N PRO A 251 6.09 44.77 -2.56
CA PRO A 251 6.13 44.75 -4.02
C PRO A 251 7.52 44.98 -4.62
N SER A 252 8.50 45.44 -3.84
CA SER A 252 9.88 45.61 -4.30
C SER A 252 10.66 44.29 -4.33
N ASP A 253 10.17 43.25 -3.63
CA ASP A 253 10.73 41.91 -3.67
C ASP A 253 10.44 41.25 -5.03
N PRO A 254 11.47 40.96 -5.85
CA PRO A 254 11.27 40.50 -7.22
C PRO A 254 10.44 39.21 -7.30
N ALA A 255 9.43 39.23 -8.16
CA ALA A 255 8.62 38.05 -8.43
C ALA A 255 9.49 36.90 -8.96
N ARG A 256 9.19 35.67 -8.53
CA ARG A 256 9.89 34.45 -8.98
C ARG A 256 8.95 33.64 -9.86
N THR A 257 9.48 33.00 -10.91
CA THR A 257 8.68 32.21 -11.86
C THR A 257 9.29 30.82 -12.01
N TYR A 258 8.45 29.80 -11.93
CA TYR A 258 8.88 28.41 -11.95
C TYR A 258 8.10 27.60 -13.00
N PRO A 259 8.77 26.72 -13.76
CA PRO A 259 8.09 25.76 -14.61
C PRO A 259 7.49 24.63 -13.77
N VAL A 260 6.27 24.22 -14.14
CA VAL A 260 5.56 23.06 -13.60
C VAL A 260 5.65 21.95 -14.63
N GLU A 261 6.37 20.89 -14.29
CA GLU A 261 6.74 19.89 -15.28
C GLU A 261 5.94 18.62 -15.20
N MET A 262 5.51 18.23 -14.00
CA MET A 262 4.83 16.98 -13.76
C MET A 262 3.66 17.16 -12.80
N THR A 263 2.65 16.30 -12.93
CA THR A 263 1.65 16.09 -11.89
C THR A 263 2.10 14.97 -10.96
N TYR A 264 1.70 15.05 -9.69
CA TYR A 264 1.93 14.03 -8.67
C TYR A 264 0.62 13.65 -7.97
N GLY A 265 0.19 12.41 -8.14
CA GLY A 265 -1.14 11.92 -7.81
C GLY A 265 -2.08 12.08 -8.99
N GLY A 266 -3.34 12.39 -8.72
CA GLY A 266 -4.41 12.36 -9.71
C GLY A 266 -5.13 11.01 -9.73
N GLY A 267 -6.27 10.99 -10.42
CA GLY A 267 -7.15 9.83 -10.55
C GLY A 267 -7.93 9.44 -9.29
N LEU A 268 -7.35 9.57 -8.09
CA LEU A 268 -8.06 9.42 -6.81
C LEU A 268 -7.66 10.50 -5.79
N TYR A 269 -8.68 11.14 -5.21
CA TYR A 269 -8.67 12.04 -4.06
C TYR A 269 -7.87 13.34 -4.17
N LYS A 270 -6.62 13.32 -4.64
CA LYS A 270 -5.77 14.51 -4.74
C LYS A 270 -4.76 14.47 -5.89
N GLN A 271 -4.37 15.66 -6.35
CA GLN A 271 -3.25 15.90 -7.27
C GLN A 271 -2.40 17.08 -6.76
N ARG A 272 -1.09 16.99 -6.93
CA ARG A 272 -0.10 18.03 -6.64
C ARG A 272 0.72 18.31 -7.90
N TYR A 273 1.45 19.41 -7.91
CA TYR A 273 2.15 19.89 -9.09
C TYR A 273 3.65 20.03 -8.80
N LEU A 274 4.47 19.30 -9.55
CA LEU A 274 5.92 19.30 -9.39
C LEU A 274 6.52 20.41 -10.22
N PHE A 275 7.16 21.37 -9.56
CA PHE A 275 7.85 22.48 -10.20
C PHE A 275 9.36 22.37 -10.05
N ARG A 276 10.11 22.92 -11.01
CA ARG A 276 11.57 22.82 -11.01
C ARG A 276 12.25 24.06 -10.43
N VAL A 277 13.26 23.80 -9.61
CA VAL A 277 14.28 24.77 -9.18
C VAL A 277 15.65 24.09 -9.27
N GLY A 278 16.54 24.64 -10.09
CA GLY A 278 17.80 23.97 -10.42
C GLY A 278 17.55 22.57 -10.99
N ASP A 279 18.24 21.57 -10.46
CA ASP A 279 18.18 20.17 -10.93
C ASP A 279 17.13 19.32 -10.18
N SER A 280 16.26 19.94 -9.37
CA SER A 280 15.32 19.22 -8.51
C SER A 280 13.89 19.66 -8.71
N THR A 281 12.94 18.77 -8.42
CA THR A 281 11.53 19.10 -8.44
C THR A 281 10.94 19.15 -7.04
N TYR A 282 9.89 19.95 -6.88
CA TYR A 282 9.24 20.16 -5.59
C TYR A 282 7.73 20.09 -5.74
N PRO A 283 7.01 19.35 -4.89
CA PRO A 283 5.55 19.38 -4.89
C PRO A 283 5.03 20.70 -4.32
N PHE A 284 4.12 21.34 -5.07
CA PHE A 284 3.41 22.53 -4.64
C PHE A 284 1.93 22.42 -4.97
N LEU A 285 1.11 23.03 -4.10
CA LEU A 285 -0.34 23.17 -4.22
C LEU A 285 -1.09 21.84 -4.38
N GLN A 286 -2.06 21.58 -3.51
CA GLN A 286 -2.87 20.37 -3.59
C GLN A 286 -4.27 20.68 -4.09
N PHE A 287 -4.67 20.00 -5.16
CA PHE A 287 -6.06 19.91 -5.62
C PHE A 287 -6.72 18.66 -5.05
N ASN A 288 -7.90 18.78 -4.45
CA ASN A 288 -8.72 17.69 -3.94
C ASN A 288 -9.96 17.51 -4.80
N THR A 289 -10.11 16.35 -5.43
CA THR A 289 -11.24 16.06 -6.35
C THR A 289 -12.59 16.15 -5.65
N GLU A 290 -12.67 15.70 -4.40
CA GLU A 290 -13.90 15.66 -3.58
C GLU A 290 -14.01 16.87 -2.62
N GLY A 291 -13.11 17.85 -2.74
CA GLY A 291 -13.10 19.02 -1.86
C GLY A 291 -14.17 20.04 -2.22
N SER A 292 -14.63 20.80 -1.24
CA SER A 292 -15.60 21.88 -1.42
C SER A 292 -15.21 23.14 -0.66
N ASP A 293 -15.17 24.27 -1.36
CA ASP A 293 -14.81 25.57 -0.77
C ASP A 293 -15.87 26.11 0.20
N ALA A 294 -17.09 25.55 0.18
CA ALA A 294 -18.12 25.83 1.17
C ALA A 294 -17.80 25.25 2.57
N ASN A 295 -16.84 24.33 2.68
CA ASN A 295 -16.41 23.80 3.96
C ASN A 295 -15.54 24.82 4.71
N ALA A 296 -15.83 25.03 5.99
CA ALA A 296 -15.02 25.88 6.87
C ALA A 296 -13.65 25.24 7.19
N ASP A 297 -13.61 23.90 7.31
CA ASP A 297 -12.37 23.16 7.50
C ASP A 297 -11.51 23.23 6.22
N ARG A 298 -10.35 23.90 6.33
CA ARG A 298 -9.40 24.07 5.23
C ARG A 298 -8.86 22.74 4.68
N THR A 299 -8.89 21.67 5.46
CA THR A 299 -8.46 20.33 5.00
C THR A 299 -9.49 19.67 4.07
N ARG A 300 -10.69 20.23 3.97
CA ARG A 300 -11.86 19.72 3.21
C ARG A 300 -12.18 20.57 1.98
N LYS A 301 -11.33 21.53 1.64
CA LYS A 301 -11.49 22.44 0.48
C LYS A 301 -10.94 21.82 -0.80
N SER A 302 -11.37 22.35 -1.96
CA SER A 302 -10.90 21.88 -3.26
C SER A 302 -9.43 22.20 -3.47
N TRP A 303 -8.95 23.33 -2.93
CA TRP A 303 -7.53 23.70 -2.91
C TRP A 303 -7.01 23.74 -1.48
N ARG A 304 -5.82 23.16 -1.28
CA ARG A 304 -5.13 23.14 0.01
C ARG A 304 -3.66 23.51 -0.19
N ASP A 305 -3.12 24.23 0.77
CA ASP A 305 -1.70 24.52 0.82
C ASP A 305 -0.90 23.22 0.84
N TYR A 306 0.18 23.23 0.08
CA TYR A 306 1.20 22.20 0.08
C TYR A 306 2.53 22.88 -0.14
N HIS A 307 3.16 23.23 0.97
CA HIS A 307 4.50 23.81 1.05
C HIS A 307 4.70 25.20 0.43
N ALA A 308 3.70 26.10 0.51
CA ALA A 308 3.94 27.51 0.22
C ALA A 308 4.98 28.14 1.17
N ASP A 309 5.23 27.52 2.34
CA ASP A 309 6.27 27.94 3.28
C ASP A 309 7.70 27.73 2.77
N TRP A 310 7.87 27.01 1.67
CA TRP A 310 9.16 26.91 0.97
C TRP A 310 9.39 28.02 -0.05
N LEU A 311 8.35 28.81 -0.35
CA LEU A 311 8.39 29.87 -1.35
C LEU A 311 8.35 31.27 -0.73
N TYR A 312 8.10 31.35 0.58
CA TYR A 312 8.06 32.60 1.34
C TYR A 312 8.55 32.40 2.77
N ASP A 313 9.56 33.17 3.15
CA ASP A 313 10.07 33.24 4.51
C ASP A 313 9.29 34.30 5.30
N GLU A 314 8.46 33.86 6.25
CA GLU A 314 7.65 34.74 7.11
C GLU A 314 8.48 35.63 8.05
N GLN A 315 9.70 35.22 8.41
CA GLN A 315 10.59 36.01 9.26
C GLN A 315 11.29 37.11 8.45
N ALA A 316 11.85 36.74 7.30
CA ALA A 316 12.52 37.68 6.40
C ALA A 316 11.54 38.55 5.60
N LYS A 317 10.28 38.11 5.48
CA LYS A 317 9.22 38.68 4.62
C LYS A 317 9.62 38.74 3.15
N LYS A 318 10.33 37.71 2.68
CA LYS A 318 10.89 37.62 1.32
C LYS A 318 10.53 36.31 0.64
N LEU A 319 10.39 36.35 -0.68
CA LEU A 319 10.29 35.18 -1.53
C LEU A 319 11.63 34.42 -1.51
N THR A 320 11.53 33.10 -1.43
CA THR A 320 12.68 32.19 -1.39
C THR A 320 12.46 31.00 -2.31
N ASP A 321 13.53 30.24 -2.54
CA ASP A 321 13.46 28.93 -3.18
C ASP A 321 13.38 27.82 -2.11
N PRO A 322 12.80 26.65 -2.45
CA PRO A 322 12.75 25.51 -1.54
C PRO A 322 14.12 25.00 -1.13
N PRO A 323 14.25 24.42 0.08
CA PRO A 323 15.50 23.78 0.48
C PRO A 323 15.79 22.53 -0.36
N ALA A 324 17.02 22.38 -0.86
CA ALA A 324 17.43 21.23 -1.69
C ALA A 324 17.08 19.86 -1.09
N LYS A 325 17.20 19.70 0.24
CA LYS A 325 16.86 18.47 0.97
C LYS A 325 15.37 18.13 0.99
N LYS A 326 14.50 19.02 0.49
CA LYS A 326 13.05 18.87 0.42
C LYS A 326 12.55 18.56 -0.98
N SER A 327 13.46 18.24 -1.89
CA SER A 327 13.13 17.83 -3.25
C SER A 327 12.29 16.56 -3.26
N PHE A 328 11.48 16.41 -4.31
CA PHE A 328 10.70 15.21 -4.57
C PHE A 328 11.62 13.99 -4.70
N GLU A 329 12.79 14.18 -5.30
CA GLU A 329 13.82 13.17 -5.52
C GLU A 329 14.33 12.54 -4.20
N ILE A 330 14.34 13.31 -3.11
CA ILE A 330 14.78 12.86 -1.79
C ILE A 330 13.59 12.40 -0.93
N GLU A 331 12.49 13.15 -0.92
CA GLU A 331 11.40 12.95 0.05
C GLU A 331 10.28 12.04 -0.46
N CYS A 332 10.22 11.73 -1.76
CA CYS A 332 9.07 11.07 -2.39
C CYS A 332 9.45 9.99 -3.42
N ALA A 333 10.52 10.20 -4.19
CA ALA A 333 10.79 9.42 -5.38
C ALA A 333 11.08 7.93 -5.13
N ALA A 334 11.54 7.51 -3.95
CA ALA A 334 11.85 6.10 -3.71
C ALA A 334 10.62 5.19 -3.81
N CYS A 335 9.47 5.66 -3.35
CA CYS A 335 8.18 4.99 -3.52
C CYS A 335 7.48 5.32 -4.86
N HIS A 336 8.08 6.15 -5.71
CA HIS A 336 7.45 6.66 -6.94
C HIS A 336 8.27 6.45 -8.22
N TYR A 337 9.53 6.02 -8.17
CA TYR A 337 10.38 5.73 -9.33
C TYR A 337 10.73 4.24 -9.38
N SER A 338 10.66 3.65 -10.57
CA SER A 338 11.07 2.25 -10.76
C SER A 338 12.58 2.14 -10.67
N GLY A 339 13.09 1.17 -9.91
CA GLY A 339 14.53 0.97 -9.76
C GLY A 339 15.23 2.15 -9.09
N TYR A 340 14.53 2.87 -8.20
CA TYR A 340 15.05 4.06 -7.53
C TYR A 340 16.44 3.83 -6.92
N ARG A 341 17.33 4.77 -7.21
CA ARG A 341 18.65 4.87 -6.59
C ARG A 341 18.96 6.34 -6.32
N LEU A 342 19.47 6.63 -5.13
CA LEU A 342 19.98 7.96 -4.82
C LEU A 342 21.52 7.95 -4.85
N THR A 343 22.11 8.63 -5.82
CA THR A 343 23.57 8.65 -6.04
C THR A 343 24.16 9.97 -5.53
N PRO A 344 25.09 9.94 -4.56
CA PRO A 344 25.80 11.14 -4.11
C PRO A 344 26.62 11.76 -5.25
N THR A 345 26.68 13.09 -5.30
CA THR A 345 27.51 13.82 -6.27
C THR A 345 28.80 14.33 -5.63
N VAL A 346 29.85 14.53 -6.43
CA VAL A 346 31.13 15.11 -5.98
C VAL A 346 30.97 16.53 -5.39
N ALA A 347 29.91 17.25 -5.78
CA ALA A 347 29.59 18.59 -5.31
C ALA A 347 28.81 18.60 -3.97
N GLY A 348 28.58 17.44 -3.33
CA GLY A 348 27.90 17.36 -2.03
C GLY A 348 26.36 17.31 -2.11
N GLY A 349 25.80 16.91 -3.24
CA GLY A 349 24.36 16.70 -3.46
C GLY A 349 24.00 15.25 -3.78
N PHE A 350 22.81 15.04 -4.35
CA PHE A 350 22.36 13.73 -4.81
C PHE A 350 21.61 13.84 -6.13
N VAL A 351 21.67 12.77 -6.93
CA VAL A 351 20.84 12.57 -8.11
C VAL A 351 19.99 11.33 -7.89
N ALA A 352 18.67 11.47 -8.01
CA ALA A 352 17.77 10.33 -8.05
C ALA A 352 17.76 9.76 -9.47
N GLY A 353 17.96 8.44 -9.58
CA GLY A 353 17.83 7.69 -10.81
C GLY A 353 16.58 6.81 -10.79
N ALA A 354 16.15 6.44 -11.99
CA ALA A 354 15.11 5.44 -12.24
C ALA A 354 15.56 4.51 -13.37
N ALA A 355 14.91 3.35 -13.50
CA ALA A 355 15.21 2.38 -14.55
C ALA A 355 14.96 2.97 -15.94
N ASN A 356 15.83 2.68 -16.90
CA ASN A 356 15.65 3.12 -18.28
C ASN A 356 14.52 2.32 -18.96
N ASP A 357 13.65 3.01 -19.68
CA ASP A 357 12.61 2.41 -20.50
C ASP A 357 12.33 3.27 -21.74
N PRO A 358 12.35 2.71 -22.97
CA PRO A 358 12.11 3.49 -24.19
C PRO A 358 10.75 4.19 -24.27
N ASN A 359 9.80 3.78 -23.42
CA ASN A 359 8.46 4.33 -23.29
C ASN A 359 8.22 4.99 -21.93
N GLY A 360 9.28 5.28 -21.17
CA GLY A 360 9.25 5.95 -19.88
C GLY A 360 8.74 7.40 -19.96
N GLU A 361 8.50 7.98 -18.78
CA GLU A 361 7.83 9.27 -18.64
C GLU A 361 8.77 10.47 -18.89
N ALA A 362 10.01 10.41 -18.39
CA ALA A 362 10.95 11.53 -18.51
C ALA A 362 12.39 11.03 -18.56
N ASP A 363 13.26 11.78 -19.23
CA ASP A 363 14.72 11.60 -19.22
C ASP A 363 15.28 12.46 -18.08
N LEU A 364 15.60 11.83 -16.95
CA LEU A 364 16.01 12.50 -15.70
C LEU A 364 17.47 12.94 -15.72
N ASP A 365 18.34 12.22 -16.41
CA ASP A 365 19.79 12.45 -16.43
C ASP A 365 20.29 13.08 -17.75
N GLY A 366 19.41 13.24 -18.73
CA GLY A 366 19.68 13.93 -19.99
C GLY A 366 20.51 13.09 -20.96
N ASP A 367 20.58 11.76 -20.77
CA ASP A 367 21.35 10.85 -21.63
C ASP A 367 20.63 10.50 -22.94
N GLY A 368 19.41 11.02 -23.14
CA GLY A 368 18.55 10.78 -24.29
C GLY A 368 17.67 9.53 -24.15
N ARG A 369 17.70 8.84 -23.01
CA ARG A 369 16.90 7.63 -22.74
C ARG A 369 15.88 7.94 -21.63
N PRO A 370 14.59 7.88 -21.94
CA PRO A 370 13.57 8.06 -20.90
C PRO A 370 13.72 7.01 -19.79
N ASN A 371 13.44 7.43 -18.56
CA ASN A 371 13.34 6.57 -17.41
C ASN A 371 11.87 6.28 -17.07
N GLU A 372 11.63 5.08 -16.54
CA GLU A 372 10.35 4.65 -16.02
C GLU A 372 10.10 5.28 -14.65
N LEU A 373 9.35 6.37 -14.66
CA LEU A 373 8.75 6.90 -13.45
C LEU A 373 7.53 6.03 -13.12
N ASN A 374 7.03 6.14 -11.88
CA ASN A 374 6.00 5.27 -11.31
C ASN A 374 6.46 3.84 -11.00
N MET A 375 5.53 3.00 -10.53
CA MET A 375 5.79 1.62 -10.11
C MET A 375 5.64 0.66 -11.29
N GLY A 376 6.80 0.25 -11.82
CA GLY A 376 6.93 -0.74 -12.89
C GLY A 376 6.91 -2.18 -12.39
N CYS A 377 6.96 -3.13 -13.33
CA CYS A 377 6.92 -4.57 -13.02
C CYS A 377 7.97 -4.98 -11.98
N GLU A 378 9.17 -4.44 -12.14
CA GLU A 378 10.38 -4.84 -11.42
C GLU A 378 10.44 -4.30 -9.99
N VAL A 379 9.57 -3.35 -9.62
CA VAL A 379 9.43 -2.94 -8.20
C VAL A 379 8.83 -4.07 -7.36
N CYS A 380 7.91 -4.85 -7.93
CA CYS A 380 7.24 -5.96 -7.25
C CYS A 380 7.89 -7.32 -7.54
N HIS A 381 8.48 -7.48 -8.73
CA HIS A 381 9.06 -8.74 -9.20
C HIS A 381 10.60 -8.78 -9.11
N GLY A 382 11.24 -7.63 -8.89
CA GLY A 382 12.68 -7.47 -8.90
C GLY A 382 13.27 -7.23 -10.29
N ALA A 383 14.58 -6.96 -10.31
CA ALA A 383 15.36 -6.74 -11.52
C ALA A 383 15.29 -7.96 -12.47
N GLY A 384 14.91 -7.72 -13.72
CA GLY A 384 14.52 -8.74 -14.69
C GLY A 384 15.57 -9.13 -15.73
N SER A 385 16.77 -8.54 -15.72
CA SER A 385 17.78 -8.81 -16.77
C SER A 385 18.15 -10.29 -16.88
N ALA A 386 18.38 -10.97 -15.75
CA ALA A 386 18.68 -12.39 -15.71
C ALA A 386 17.50 -13.24 -16.21
N HIS A 387 16.26 -12.84 -15.88
CA HIS A 387 15.05 -13.52 -16.37
C HIS A 387 14.88 -13.38 -17.88
N VAL A 388 15.04 -12.17 -18.42
CA VAL A 388 14.95 -11.92 -19.86
C VAL A 388 16.02 -12.68 -20.63
N GLY A 389 17.25 -12.75 -20.09
CA GLY A 389 18.38 -13.46 -20.70
C GLY A 389 18.34 -14.98 -20.53
N ALA A 390 17.56 -15.50 -19.57
CA ALA A 390 17.52 -16.92 -19.27
C ALA A 390 16.78 -17.75 -20.33
N THR A 391 17.20 -19.01 -20.46
CA THR A 391 16.45 -20.03 -21.20
C THR A 391 15.11 -20.30 -20.53
N LYS A 392 14.12 -20.81 -21.27
CA LYS A 392 12.78 -21.11 -20.74
C LYS A 392 12.82 -21.97 -19.47
N ALA A 393 13.75 -22.92 -19.41
CA ALA A 393 13.94 -23.79 -18.25
C ALA A 393 14.44 -23.04 -17.00
N LYS A 394 15.36 -22.08 -17.15
CA LYS A 394 15.96 -21.36 -16.01
C LYS A 394 15.20 -20.11 -15.57
N ARG A 395 14.24 -19.63 -16.38
CA ARG A 395 13.48 -18.39 -16.10
C ARG A 395 12.72 -18.39 -14.78
N GLY A 396 12.27 -19.56 -14.32
CA GLY A 396 11.48 -19.65 -13.08
C GLY A 396 12.27 -19.36 -11.81
N ALA A 397 13.58 -19.57 -11.88
CA ALA A 397 14.53 -19.42 -10.79
C ALA A 397 15.13 -18.00 -10.69
N THR A 398 14.93 -17.13 -11.69
CA THR A 398 15.65 -15.84 -11.80
C THR A 398 14.79 -14.60 -11.53
N ILE A 399 13.54 -14.77 -11.10
CA ILE A 399 12.62 -13.66 -10.82
C ILE A 399 11.67 -14.01 -9.68
N VAL A 400 11.22 -12.99 -8.93
CA VAL A 400 10.25 -13.19 -7.87
C VAL A 400 8.83 -13.33 -8.43
N ASN A 401 8.10 -14.30 -7.88
CA ASN A 401 6.66 -14.42 -8.08
C ASN A 401 5.95 -14.27 -6.72
N PRO A 402 5.30 -13.12 -6.45
CA PRO A 402 4.64 -12.85 -5.16
C PRO A 402 3.57 -13.86 -4.76
N ARG A 403 2.96 -14.59 -5.71
CA ARG A 403 1.96 -15.64 -5.43
C ARG A 403 2.57 -16.93 -4.88
N LYS A 404 3.89 -17.06 -4.91
CA LYS A 404 4.65 -18.23 -4.45
C LYS A 404 5.47 -17.94 -3.20
N LEU A 405 5.23 -16.78 -2.60
CA LEU A 405 5.81 -16.41 -1.32
C LEU A 405 4.81 -16.70 -0.19
N ALA A 406 5.34 -17.01 0.98
CA ALA A 406 4.53 -16.96 2.20
C ALA A 406 4.08 -15.51 2.48
N ALA A 407 3.01 -15.37 3.25
CA ALA A 407 2.32 -14.09 3.45
C ALA A 407 3.25 -13.01 4.01
N GLU A 408 4.12 -13.36 4.95
CA GLU A 408 5.13 -12.47 5.54
C GLU A 408 6.03 -11.81 4.49
N ARG A 409 6.61 -12.60 3.57
CA ARG A 409 7.48 -12.10 2.50
C ARG A 409 6.71 -11.37 1.41
N SER A 410 5.52 -11.87 1.06
CA SER A 410 4.65 -11.22 0.06
C SER A 410 4.21 -9.84 0.51
N MET A 411 3.88 -9.68 1.79
CA MET A 411 3.46 -8.41 2.39
C MET A 411 4.56 -7.35 2.36
N VAL A 412 5.83 -7.73 2.53
CA VAL A 412 6.97 -6.79 2.47
C VAL A 412 7.01 -6.00 1.15
N ILE A 413 6.64 -6.64 0.04
CA ILE A 413 6.59 -6.02 -1.29
C ILE A 413 5.65 -4.82 -1.32
N CYS A 414 4.52 -4.88 -0.60
CA CYS A 414 3.58 -3.78 -0.49
C CYS A 414 3.95 -2.81 0.65
N ASN A 415 4.48 -3.33 1.75
CA ASN A 415 4.80 -2.56 2.95
C ASN A 415 5.79 -1.43 2.66
N GLN A 416 6.74 -1.61 1.74
CA GLN A 416 7.71 -0.54 1.40
C GLN A 416 7.07 0.80 1.00
N CYS A 417 5.84 0.81 0.49
CA CYS A 417 5.13 2.04 0.10
C CYS A 417 3.81 2.25 0.84
N HIS A 418 3.11 1.17 1.21
CA HIS A 418 1.80 1.21 1.88
C HIS A 418 1.90 1.11 3.42
N SER A 419 2.99 1.65 3.97
CA SER A 419 3.19 1.91 5.40
C SER A 419 3.91 3.25 5.59
N ARG A 420 4.33 3.62 6.82
CA ARG A 420 5.02 4.90 7.11
C ARG A 420 6.36 4.76 7.86
N PRO A 421 7.28 3.92 7.39
CA PRO A 421 8.61 3.77 7.99
C PRO A 421 9.41 5.07 7.83
N GLN A 422 10.53 5.19 8.54
CA GLN A 422 11.62 6.07 8.11
C GLN A 422 12.80 5.25 7.64
N GLY A 423 13.45 5.63 6.53
CA GLY A 423 14.72 5.04 6.11
C GLY A 423 15.93 5.77 6.67
N THR A 424 17.09 5.55 6.04
CA THR A 424 18.38 6.12 6.47
C THR A 424 18.47 7.64 6.34
N MET A 425 17.67 8.22 5.45
CA MET A 425 17.55 9.68 5.27
C MET A 425 16.67 10.35 6.35
N LYS A 426 16.14 9.59 7.32
CA LYS A 426 15.23 10.07 8.38
C LYS A 426 13.95 10.73 7.86
N ASN A 427 13.56 10.39 6.63
CA ASN A 427 12.30 10.76 6.00
C ASN A 427 11.49 9.47 5.74
N ASP A 428 10.26 9.62 5.23
CA ASP A 428 9.33 8.47 5.07
C ASP A 428 9.68 7.54 3.87
N GLN A 429 10.91 7.59 3.36
CA GLN A 429 11.40 6.71 2.28
C GLN A 429 12.24 5.57 2.90
N PRO A 430 11.86 4.29 2.76
CA PRO A 430 12.58 3.17 3.37
C PRO A 430 13.77 2.72 2.51
N ILE A 431 14.69 3.64 2.24
CA ILE A 431 15.93 3.32 1.55
C ILE A 431 16.98 2.79 2.53
N SER A 432 17.78 1.83 2.07
CA SER A 432 18.87 1.24 2.85
C SER A 432 20.04 2.21 3.05
N LYS A 433 21.08 1.73 3.74
CA LYS A 433 22.37 2.46 3.86
C LYS A 433 23.08 2.65 2.52
N ASP A 434 22.74 1.81 1.53
CA ASP A 434 23.26 1.89 0.17
C ASP A 434 22.39 2.77 -0.74
N ASN A 435 21.44 3.52 -0.17
CA ASN A 435 20.54 4.41 -0.90
C ASN A 435 19.67 3.71 -1.96
N ARG A 436 19.19 2.50 -1.63
CA ARG A 436 18.34 1.67 -2.50
C ARG A 436 17.07 1.24 -1.79
N MET A 437 16.02 1.05 -2.57
CA MET A 437 14.82 0.32 -2.14
C MET A 437 15.14 -1.17 -1.94
N LEU A 438 14.24 -1.88 -1.26
CA LEU A 438 14.40 -3.31 -1.02
C LEU A 438 14.36 -4.13 -2.31
N THR A 439 14.92 -5.33 -2.23
CA THR A 439 14.74 -6.36 -3.26
C THR A 439 13.55 -7.24 -2.86
N PRO A 440 12.55 -7.48 -3.74
CA PRO A 440 11.40 -8.31 -3.40
C PRO A 440 11.77 -9.72 -2.92
N GLY A 441 10.96 -10.26 -2.00
CA GLY A 441 11.12 -11.62 -1.49
C GLY A 441 11.97 -11.77 -0.22
N ILE A 442 12.49 -10.67 0.34
CA ILE A 442 13.15 -10.65 1.65
C ILE A 442 12.15 -10.85 2.80
N SER A 443 12.66 -11.25 3.97
CA SER A 443 11.81 -11.37 5.17
C SER A 443 11.41 -9.98 5.69
N ARG A 444 10.40 -9.95 6.57
CA ARG A 444 9.99 -8.71 7.23
C ARG A 444 11.11 -8.19 8.12
N ASN A 445 11.77 -9.08 8.87
CA ASN A 445 12.86 -8.63 9.73
C ASN A 445 14.02 -8.04 8.93
N GLU A 446 14.40 -8.64 7.80
CA GLU A 446 15.45 -8.12 6.92
C GLU A 446 15.11 -6.71 6.42
N TYR A 447 13.85 -6.49 6.02
CA TYR A 447 13.37 -5.18 5.63
C TYR A 447 13.48 -4.16 6.78
N LEU A 448 12.95 -4.49 7.96
CA LEU A 448 12.95 -3.56 9.09
C LEU A 448 14.37 -3.22 9.54
N VAL A 449 15.27 -4.19 9.60
CA VAL A 449 16.66 -4.00 10.04
C VAL A 449 17.47 -3.18 9.03
N ASN A 450 17.35 -3.45 7.74
CA ASN A 450 18.25 -2.89 6.73
C ASN A 450 17.72 -1.67 5.99
N HIS A 451 16.41 -1.44 6.01
CA HIS A 451 15.76 -0.35 5.27
C HIS A 451 15.07 0.68 6.16
N THR A 452 15.02 0.46 7.47
CA THR A 452 14.32 1.37 8.38
C THR A 452 15.18 1.85 9.56
N THR A 453 14.97 3.10 9.94
CA THR A 453 15.37 3.72 11.20
C THR A 453 14.17 3.88 12.15
N ARG A 454 12.94 3.92 11.59
CA ARG A 454 11.66 3.75 12.28
C ARG A 454 10.81 2.77 11.48
N GLU A 455 10.27 1.77 12.13
CA GLU A 455 9.69 0.57 11.49
C GLU A 455 8.38 0.87 10.76
N ASP A 456 7.58 1.81 11.27
CA ASP A 456 6.31 2.25 10.69
C ASP A 456 5.94 3.66 11.20
N GLY A 457 4.70 4.10 11.03
CA GLY A 457 4.19 5.42 11.43
C GLY A 457 4.47 5.77 12.88
N ALA A 458 4.65 7.06 13.16
CA ALA A 458 4.76 7.54 14.53
C ALA A 458 3.38 7.58 15.20
N GLN A 459 3.31 7.71 16.53
CA GLN A 459 2.03 7.77 17.26
C GLN A 459 1.04 8.79 16.67
N ARG A 460 1.52 9.93 16.16
CA ARG A 460 0.69 10.97 15.52
C ARG A 460 -0.04 10.52 14.24
N ASP A 461 0.43 9.42 13.64
CA ASP A 461 -0.17 8.81 12.44
C ASP A 461 -1.29 7.82 12.79
N PHE A 462 -1.59 7.66 14.07
CA PHE A 462 -2.70 6.87 14.58
C PHE A 462 -3.70 7.76 15.33
N TRP A 463 -4.92 7.25 15.49
CA TRP A 463 -5.91 7.85 16.38
C TRP A 463 -5.53 7.62 17.84
N ASP A 464 -6.17 8.37 18.75
CA ASP A 464 -5.83 8.37 20.18
C ASP A 464 -6.12 7.03 20.88
N ASP A 465 -6.76 6.07 20.18
CA ASP A 465 -6.89 4.69 20.64
C ASP A 465 -5.61 3.85 20.45
N GLY A 466 -4.59 4.39 19.79
CA GLY A 466 -3.30 3.73 19.55
C GLY A 466 -3.38 2.54 18.58
N VAL A 467 -4.48 2.38 17.85
CA VAL A 467 -4.74 1.22 16.99
C VAL A 467 -5.03 1.67 15.57
N HIS A 468 -6.00 2.56 15.36
CA HIS A 468 -6.49 2.86 14.02
C HIS A 468 -5.57 3.85 13.30
N SER A 469 -5.22 3.53 12.06
CA SER A 469 -4.47 4.44 11.19
C SER A 469 -5.28 5.70 10.86
N LYS A 470 -4.58 6.83 10.83
CA LYS A 470 -5.16 8.18 10.61
C LYS A 470 -4.59 8.87 9.38
N SER A 471 -3.33 8.60 9.05
CA SER A 471 -2.60 9.26 7.98
C SER A 471 -2.71 8.53 6.65
N HIS A 472 -2.25 9.17 5.56
CA HIS A 472 -2.23 8.55 4.23
C HIS A 472 -1.36 7.27 4.18
N HIS A 473 -1.72 6.35 3.28
CA HIS A 473 -0.97 5.14 2.91
C HIS A 473 -0.56 4.17 4.04
N GLN A 474 -1.43 3.89 5.01
CA GLN A 474 -1.19 2.91 6.10
C GLN A 474 -2.00 1.60 5.93
N GLN A 475 -2.39 1.22 4.70
CA GLN A 475 -3.20 0.01 4.49
C GLN A 475 -2.44 -1.26 4.86
N ALA A 476 -1.13 -1.32 4.59
CA ALA A 476 -0.33 -2.49 4.91
C ALA A 476 0.02 -2.50 6.41
N THR A 477 0.27 -1.34 7.02
CA THR A 477 0.33 -1.15 8.48
C THR A 477 -0.90 -1.74 9.18
N ASP A 478 -2.10 -1.50 8.65
CA ASP A 478 -3.33 -2.08 9.18
C ASP A 478 -3.42 -3.60 8.95
N LEU A 479 -3.18 -4.07 7.71
CA LEU A 479 -3.37 -5.49 7.37
C LEU A 479 -2.48 -6.41 8.21
N VAL A 480 -1.19 -6.11 8.37
CA VAL A 480 -0.25 -6.93 9.16
C VAL A 480 -0.61 -7.01 10.65
N ARG A 481 -1.47 -6.12 11.13
CA ARG A 481 -1.98 -6.09 12.51
C ARG A 481 -3.40 -6.65 12.63
N SER A 482 -4.03 -6.98 11.50
CA SER A 482 -5.40 -7.48 11.48
C SER A 482 -5.45 -8.98 11.80
N LYS A 483 -6.64 -9.46 12.19
CA LYS A 483 -6.91 -10.89 12.36
C LYS A 483 -6.79 -11.71 11.07
N LYS A 484 -6.74 -11.05 9.91
CA LYS A 484 -6.61 -11.72 8.60
C LYS A 484 -5.16 -12.10 8.29
N TYR A 485 -4.18 -11.42 8.87
CA TYR A 485 -2.77 -11.71 8.59
C TYR A 485 -2.30 -12.99 9.30
N ILE A 486 -2.60 -13.16 10.59
CA ILE A 486 -2.29 -14.37 11.37
C ILE A 486 -3.59 -15.05 11.81
N ASN A 487 -3.85 -16.28 11.34
CA ASN A 487 -4.93 -17.13 11.82
C ASN A 487 -4.72 -18.61 11.42
N ALA A 488 -5.57 -19.50 11.94
CA ALA A 488 -5.47 -20.95 11.75
C ALA A 488 -5.96 -21.46 10.38
N THR A 489 -6.42 -20.61 9.46
CA THR A 489 -7.08 -21.06 8.22
C THR A 489 -6.39 -20.54 6.97
N GLN A 490 -6.15 -19.24 6.88
CA GLN A 490 -5.51 -18.60 5.74
C GLN A 490 -4.80 -17.31 6.17
N THR A 491 -3.48 -17.24 6.00
CA THR A 491 -2.70 -16.02 6.22
C THR A 491 -2.88 -15.12 5.00
N MET A 492 -3.51 -13.95 5.18
CA MET A 492 -3.89 -13.10 4.05
C MET A 492 -2.83 -12.05 3.70
N THR A 493 -2.77 -11.77 2.41
CA THR A 493 -1.93 -10.76 1.76
C THR A 493 -2.79 -9.73 1.03
N CYS A 494 -2.20 -8.62 0.60
CA CYS A 494 -2.86 -7.65 -0.27
C CYS A 494 -3.43 -8.33 -1.54
N ALA A 495 -2.67 -9.26 -2.11
CA ALA A 495 -3.02 -9.94 -3.35
C ALA A 495 -4.17 -10.95 -3.19
N ASP A 496 -4.62 -11.29 -1.99
CA ASP A 496 -5.82 -12.11 -1.82
C ASP A 496 -7.10 -11.35 -2.17
N CYS A 497 -7.09 -10.02 -2.00
CA CYS A 497 -8.22 -9.15 -2.33
C CYS A 497 -7.99 -8.29 -3.58
N HIS A 498 -6.73 -7.91 -3.85
CA HIS A 498 -6.38 -7.03 -4.95
C HIS A 498 -5.80 -7.76 -6.16
N ASP A 499 -6.04 -7.21 -7.35
CA ASP A 499 -5.40 -7.52 -8.62
C ASP A 499 -4.40 -6.41 -8.98
N PRO A 500 -3.11 -6.58 -8.64
CA PRO A 500 -2.10 -5.54 -8.86
C PRO A 500 -1.92 -5.14 -10.33
N HIS A 501 -2.31 -6.00 -11.27
CA HIS A 501 -2.21 -5.73 -12.71
C HIS A 501 -3.46 -5.04 -13.27
N GLY A 502 -4.54 -4.93 -12.48
CA GLY A 502 -5.77 -4.26 -12.89
C GLY A 502 -6.53 -4.95 -14.03
N THR A 503 -6.28 -6.24 -14.27
CA THR A 503 -6.94 -7.05 -15.30
C THR A 503 -8.43 -7.25 -15.05
N THR A 504 -8.91 -7.15 -13.81
CA THR A 504 -10.35 -7.23 -13.50
C THR A 504 -11.14 -6.01 -13.97
N GLY A 505 -10.49 -4.87 -14.18
CA GLY A 505 -11.16 -3.59 -14.49
C GLY A 505 -11.97 -2.98 -13.34
N LEU A 506 -12.04 -3.66 -12.18
CA LEU A 506 -12.77 -3.16 -11.02
C LEU A 506 -12.05 -1.97 -10.37
N LYS A 507 -12.84 -1.03 -9.83
CA LYS A 507 -12.32 0.13 -9.09
C LYS A 507 -11.46 -0.34 -7.91
N HIS A 508 -10.42 0.43 -7.60
CA HIS A 508 -9.45 0.09 -6.54
C HIS A 508 -8.73 -1.27 -6.74
N GLN A 509 -8.74 -1.80 -7.96
CA GLN A 509 -8.01 -3.00 -8.34
C GLN A 509 -8.38 -4.20 -7.45
N VAL A 510 -9.66 -4.40 -7.13
CA VAL A 510 -10.10 -5.60 -6.39
C VAL A 510 -10.31 -6.78 -7.34
N LYS A 511 -10.18 -8.01 -6.82
CA LYS A 511 -10.40 -9.26 -7.57
C LYS A 511 -11.88 -9.57 -7.79
N LEU A 512 -12.72 -9.16 -6.84
CA LEU A 512 -14.16 -9.33 -6.85
C LEU A 512 -14.78 -8.03 -6.32
N ASP A 513 -16.00 -7.73 -6.74
CA ASP A 513 -16.69 -6.53 -6.25
C ASP A 513 -16.99 -6.67 -4.74
N ALA A 514 -16.72 -5.61 -4.00
CA ALA A 514 -16.97 -5.51 -2.56
C ALA A 514 -18.30 -4.82 -2.24
N ARG A 515 -18.96 -4.24 -3.26
CA ARG A 515 -20.21 -3.47 -3.16
C ARG A 515 -21.37 -4.06 -3.94
N ASP A 516 -21.18 -5.23 -4.57
CA ASP A 516 -22.30 -5.94 -5.17
C ASP A 516 -23.26 -6.50 -4.11
N ALA A 517 -24.46 -6.89 -4.53
CA ALA A 517 -25.49 -7.39 -3.62
C ALA A 517 -25.05 -8.66 -2.85
N LYS A 518 -24.11 -9.42 -3.40
CA LYS A 518 -23.59 -10.67 -2.82
C LYS A 518 -22.40 -10.45 -1.89
N ASN A 519 -21.87 -9.23 -1.78
CA ASN A 519 -20.61 -8.95 -1.10
C ASN A 519 -19.48 -9.89 -1.56
N SER A 520 -19.40 -10.14 -2.87
CA SER A 520 -18.65 -11.25 -3.46
C SER A 520 -17.21 -11.35 -2.96
N LEU A 521 -16.52 -10.21 -2.79
CA LEU A 521 -15.17 -10.20 -2.23
C LEU A 521 -15.09 -10.83 -0.83
N CYS A 522 -15.95 -10.41 0.09
CA CYS A 522 -15.95 -10.88 1.47
C CYS A 522 -16.61 -12.26 1.61
N ALA A 523 -17.73 -12.46 0.92
CA ALA A 523 -18.50 -13.71 0.92
C ALA A 523 -17.73 -14.88 0.28
N SER A 524 -16.68 -14.62 -0.52
CA SER A 524 -15.80 -15.67 -1.06
C SER A 524 -15.23 -16.60 0.03
N CYS A 525 -14.97 -16.06 1.23
CA CYS A 525 -14.49 -16.80 2.40
C CYS A 525 -15.53 -16.85 3.52
N HIS A 526 -16.32 -15.79 3.70
CA HIS A 526 -17.34 -15.69 4.75
C HIS A 526 -18.72 -16.23 4.32
N LYS A 527 -18.76 -17.35 3.60
CA LYS A 527 -19.98 -17.92 2.98
C LYS A 527 -21.10 -18.24 3.98
N ALA A 528 -20.75 -18.53 5.23
CA ALA A 528 -21.70 -18.85 6.28
C ALA A 528 -22.31 -17.62 6.98
N VAL A 529 -21.97 -16.41 6.55
CA VAL A 529 -22.46 -15.17 7.15
C VAL A 529 -23.66 -14.65 6.36
N GLU A 530 -24.85 -14.84 6.91
CA GLU A 530 -26.07 -14.21 6.40
C GLU A 530 -26.23 -12.78 6.94
N MET A 531 -26.27 -11.78 6.05
CA MET A 531 -26.12 -10.36 6.42
C MET A 531 -27.20 -9.85 7.37
N LYS A 532 -28.49 -10.16 7.11
CA LYS A 532 -29.59 -9.71 7.97
C LYS A 532 -29.46 -10.28 9.38
N ALA A 533 -29.29 -11.59 9.50
CA ALA A 533 -29.09 -12.26 10.78
C ALA A 533 -27.83 -11.77 11.51
N HIS A 534 -26.73 -11.56 10.77
CA HIS A 534 -25.48 -11.05 11.31
C HIS A 534 -25.63 -9.65 11.91
N THR A 535 -26.25 -8.73 11.17
CA THR A 535 -26.46 -7.35 11.62
C THR A 535 -27.48 -7.27 12.75
N ALA A 536 -28.59 -8.01 12.69
CA ALA A 536 -29.55 -8.11 13.79
C ALA A 536 -28.87 -8.57 15.08
N LYS A 537 -28.04 -9.61 15.02
CA LYS A 537 -27.30 -10.12 16.17
C LYS A 537 -26.23 -9.15 16.69
N THR A 538 -25.50 -8.50 15.80
CA THR A 538 -24.27 -7.76 16.17
C THR A 538 -24.57 -6.31 16.57
N VAL A 539 -25.55 -5.68 15.91
CA VAL A 539 -25.89 -4.26 16.10
C VAL A 539 -27.37 -4.02 16.41
N GLY A 540 -28.16 -5.08 16.62
CA GLY A 540 -29.54 -4.99 17.09
C GLY A 540 -30.58 -4.64 16.02
N ALA A 541 -30.19 -4.60 14.75
CA ALA A 541 -31.10 -4.27 13.64
C ALA A 541 -30.69 -4.99 12.35
N GLU A 542 -31.68 -5.47 11.59
CA GLU A 542 -31.46 -5.98 10.24
C GLU A 542 -31.13 -4.84 9.28
N HIS A 543 -30.25 -5.12 8.32
CA HIS A 543 -29.91 -4.20 7.24
C HIS A 543 -30.13 -4.88 5.89
N GLU A 544 -30.91 -4.25 5.00
CA GLU A 544 -31.23 -4.82 3.68
C GLU A 544 -30.27 -4.38 2.57
N GLN A 545 -29.73 -3.18 2.65
CA GLN A 545 -28.84 -2.59 1.64
C GLN A 545 -27.52 -2.14 2.27
N ILE A 546 -26.76 -3.11 2.80
CA ILE A 546 -25.44 -2.86 3.39
C ILE A 546 -24.40 -3.84 2.87
N ASN A 547 -23.17 -3.37 2.71
CA ASN A 547 -22.01 -4.19 2.41
C ASN A 547 -21.12 -4.37 3.62
N CYS A 548 -20.38 -5.50 3.69
CA CYS A 548 -19.44 -5.79 4.77
C CYS A 548 -18.47 -4.61 5.02
N ILE A 549 -17.99 -4.01 3.93
CA ILE A 549 -17.00 -2.93 3.96
C ILE A 549 -17.53 -1.62 4.55
N ASN A 550 -18.86 -1.43 4.64
CA ASN A 550 -19.45 -0.23 5.25
C ASN A 550 -19.17 -0.17 6.76
N CYS A 551 -19.07 -1.32 7.43
CA CYS A 551 -18.76 -1.40 8.86
C CYS A 551 -17.31 -1.80 9.10
N HIS A 552 -16.80 -2.79 8.35
CA HIS A 552 -15.50 -3.41 8.60
C HIS A 552 -14.31 -2.67 7.97
N MET A 553 -14.55 -1.75 7.02
CA MET A 553 -13.48 -1.02 6.32
C MET A 553 -13.76 0.49 6.35
N THR A 554 -14.07 0.97 7.55
CA THR A 554 -14.36 2.39 7.82
C THR A 554 -13.22 3.28 7.35
N LYS A 555 -13.57 4.45 6.80
CA LYS A 555 -12.58 5.40 6.28
C LYS A 555 -11.98 6.23 7.41
N THR A 556 -11.04 5.65 8.14
CA THR A 556 -10.36 6.30 9.27
C THR A 556 -9.18 7.17 8.84
N MET A 557 -8.60 6.92 7.67
CA MET A 557 -7.41 7.59 7.14
C MET A 557 -7.77 8.67 6.11
N GLN A 558 -7.02 9.78 6.10
CA GLN A 558 -7.24 10.89 5.15
C GLN A 558 -6.00 11.13 4.28
N THR A 559 -6.22 11.29 2.97
CA THR A 559 -5.19 11.74 2.02
C THR A 559 -5.56 13.03 1.28
N GLY A 560 -6.81 13.17 0.84
CA GLY A 560 -7.36 14.36 0.18
C GLY A 560 -8.30 15.11 1.11
N ALA A 561 -9.47 15.48 0.59
CA ALA A 561 -10.52 16.17 1.36
C ALA A 561 -11.45 15.23 2.13
N GLY A 562 -11.28 13.91 2.04
CA GLY A 562 -12.32 12.96 2.48
C GLY A 562 -13.54 12.97 1.56
N LEU A 563 -14.62 12.33 2.00
CA LEU A 563 -15.84 12.13 1.19
C LEU A 563 -17.02 13.01 1.65
N GLY A 564 -16.71 14.20 2.18
CA GLY A 564 -17.71 15.19 2.59
C GLY A 564 -18.08 15.19 4.07
N LYS A 565 -19.11 15.97 4.41
CA LYS A 565 -19.66 16.09 5.77
C LYS A 565 -20.34 14.77 6.14
N GLY A 566 -19.98 14.20 7.29
CA GLY A 566 -20.75 13.16 7.96
C GLY A 566 -21.94 13.80 8.68
N ARG A 567 -22.25 13.36 9.90
CA ARG A 567 -23.37 13.90 10.69
C ARG A 567 -22.98 15.13 11.52
N ASP A 568 -23.93 16.02 11.77
CA ASP A 568 -23.77 17.14 12.70
C ASP A 568 -23.88 16.66 14.15
N GLY A 569 -22.96 17.12 15.00
CA GLY A 569 -23.01 16.97 16.45
C GLY A 569 -24.07 17.88 17.07
N LYS A 570 -24.34 17.68 18.37
CA LYS A 570 -25.31 18.48 19.14
C LYS A 570 -25.00 19.98 19.14
N ASP A 571 -23.73 20.34 18.95
CA ASP A 571 -23.21 21.70 18.90
C ASP A 571 -23.15 22.27 17.46
N GLY A 572 -23.69 21.56 16.47
CA GLY A 572 -23.66 21.93 15.06
C GLY A 572 -22.31 21.70 14.37
N LYS A 573 -21.33 21.06 15.02
CA LYS A 573 -20.04 20.71 14.38
C LYS A 573 -20.14 19.38 13.65
N ASN A 574 -19.48 19.26 12.50
CA ASN A 574 -19.59 18.06 11.67
C ASN A 574 -18.62 16.96 12.13
N TYR A 575 -19.11 15.73 12.23
CA TYR A 575 -18.29 14.55 12.05
C TYR A 575 -17.89 14.46 10.57
N TRP A 576 -16.63 14.16 10.27
CA TRP A 576 -16.16 14.09 8.89
C TRP A 576 -15.94 12.66 8.42
N MET A 577 -16.23 12.41 7.14
CA MET A 577 -15.85 11.15 6.49
C MET A 577 -14.47 11.32 5.86
N ASN A 578 -13.50 10.46 6.17
CA ASN A 578 -12.23 10.46 5.43
C ASN A 578 -12.34 9.64 4.13
N ASP A 579 -11.25 9.46 3.39
CA ASP A 579 -11.24 8.89 2.04
C ASP A 579 -10.57 7.52 1.94
N ILE A 580 -9.66 7.16 2.84
CA ILE A 580 -8.97 5.87 2.83
C ILE A 580 -9.56 4.93 3.88
N SER A 581 -9.97 3.74 3.41
CA SER A 581 -10.52 2.66 4.23
C SER A 581 -9.45 1.98 5.09
N SER A 582 -9.75 1.76 6.37
CA SER A 582 -8.96 0.91 7.26
C SER A 582 -8.93 -0.53 6.75
N HIS A 583 -7.79 -1.18 6.96
CA HIS A 583 -7.57 -2.60 6.66
C HIS A 583 -7.39 -3.43 7.93
N LEU A 584 -7.88 -2.95 9.08
CA LEU A 584 -7.95 -3.73 10.32
C LEU A 584 -9.11 -4.74 10.31
N PHE A 585 -10.12 -4.50 9.45
CA PHE A 585 -11.32 -5.32 9.29
C PHE A 585 -12.19 -5.43 10.56
N ASP A 586 -12.04 -4.50 11.49
CA ASP A 586 -12.84 -4.38 12.71
C ASP A 586 -13.94 -3.32 12.56
N VAL A 587 -14.75 -3.15 13.61
CA VAL A 587 -15.86 -2.21 13.64
C VAL A 587 -15.66 -1.28 14.84
N PRO A 588 -15.07 -0.08 14.66
CA PRO A 588 -14.89 0.85 15.76
C PRO A 588 -16.25 1.31 16.28
N ARG A 589 -16.43 1.22 17.60
CA ARG A 589 -17.69 1.52 18.29
C ARG A 589 -17.71 2.95 18.80
N LYS A 590 -18.91 3.47 19.11
CA LYS A 590 -19.08 4.78 19.77
C LYS A 590 -18.33 4.94 21.10
N THR A 591 -18.07 3.84 21.79
CA THR A 591 -17.33 3.83 23.06
C THR A 591 -15.81 3.88 22.87
N ASN A 592 -15.31 3.89 21.64
CA ASN A 592 -13.88 3.99 21.34
C ASN A 592 -13.34 5.34 21.88
N PRO A 593 -12.16 5.36 22.53
CA PRO A 593 -11.61 6.57 23.12
C PRO A 593 -11.27 7.68 22.12
N ALA A 594 -11.07 7.34 20.83
CA ALA A 594 -10.90 8.32 19.76
C ALA A 594 -12.23 8.91 19.24
N VAL A 595 -13.36 8.53 19.85
CA VAL A 595 -14.70 9.01 19.49
C VAL A 595 -15.42 9.57 20.71
N LYS A 596 -15.51 8.78 21.79
CA LYS A 596 -16.31 9.13 22.96
C LYS A 596 -15.82 10.41 23.62
N GLY A 597 -16.66 11.43 23.66
CA GLY A 597 -16.30 12.74 24.23
C GLY A 597 -15.24 13.51 23.43
N VAL A 598 -14.95 13.09 22.19
CA VAL A 598 -14.07 13.81 21.28
C VAL A 598 -14.92 14.71 20.40
N GLU A 599 -14.51 15.98 20.28
CA GLU A 599 -15.17 16.97 19.43
C GLU A 599 -15.40 16.44 18.00
N PRO A 600 -16.58 16.63 17.37
CA PRO A 600 -16.92 16.01 16.08
C PRO A 600 -15.88 16.23 14.97
N GLY A 601 -15.30 17.42 14.89
CA GLY A 601 -14.25 17.75 13.90
C GLY A 601 -12.90 17.07 14.14
N ARG A 602 -12.70 16.44 15.30
CA ARG A 602 -11.48 15.76 15.73
C ARG A 602 -11.70 14.29 16.04
N ALA A 603 -12.94 13.81 16.07
CA ALA A 603 -13.26 12.42 16.34
C ALA A 603 -12.86 11.53 15.16
N MET A 604 -12.43 10.30 15.48
CA MET A 604 -12.20 9.28 14.48
C MET A 604 -13.51 8.97 13.72
N PRO A 605 -13.49 8.91 12.38
CA PRO A 605 -14.65 8.44 11.62
C PRO A 605 -14.98 7.00 12.00
N ILE A 606 -16.24 6.75 12.36
CA ILE A 606 -16.78 5.41 12.64
C ILE A 606 -18.03 5.17 11.81
N PRO A 607 -18.49 3.92 11.60
CA PRO A 607 -19.71 3.66 10.82
C PRO A 607 -20.91 4.50 11.29
N TYR A 608 -21.07 4.68 12.60
CA TYR A 608 -22.16 5.45 13.21
C TYR A 608 -22.16 6.95 12.90
N THR A 609 -21.00 7.58 12.69
CA THR A 609 -20.87 9.02 12.42
C THR A 609 -20.75 9.35 10.93
N ASN A 610 -20.65 8.30 10.12
CA ASN A 610 -20.55 8.34 8.66
C ASN A 610 -21.96 8.42 8.02
N ALA A 611 -22.10 8.01 6.76
CA ALA A 611 -23.38 7.97 6.04
C ALA A 611 -24.52 7.18 6.76
N CYS A 612 -24.18 6.29 7.69
CA CYS A 612 -25.16 5.49 8.45
C CYS A 612 -25.80 6.28 9.61
N GLY A 613 -25.23 7.42 10.01
CA GLY A 613 -25.76 8.27 11.07
C GLY A 613 -27.14 8.88 10.78
N ALA A 614 -27.63 8.80 9.54
CA ALA A 614 -29.01 9.18 9.21
C ALA A 614 -30.06 8.24 9.84
N CYS A 615 -29.71 6.96 10.00
CA CYS A 615 -30.60 5.94 10.59
C CYS A 615 -30.22 5.56 12.04
N HIS A 616 -29.03 5.96 12.51
CA HIS A 616 -28.53 5.66 13.86
C HIS A 616 -28.29 6.93 14.66
N ASP A 617 -28.76 6.99 15.92
CA ASP A 617 -28.57 8.16 16.78
C ASP A 617 -27.11 8.41 17.20
N ALA A 618 -26.51 9.47 16.66
CA ALA A 618 -25.18 9.99 16.98
C ALA A 618 -25.20 11.08 18.06
N GLY A 619 -26.35 11.46 18.61
CA GLY A 619 -26.46 12.52 19.61
C GLY A 619 -25.77 12.19 20.93
N ASN A 620 -25.56 10.91 21.25
CA ASN A 620 -25.00 10.44 22.52
C ASN A 620 -23.64 9.76 22.35
N LEU A 621 -22.77 10.34 21.50
CA LEU A 621 -21.40 9.89 21.26
C LEU A 621 -20.40 10.46 22.25
#